data_AF-A0A7W1YMS4-F1
#
_entry.id   AF-A0A7W1YMS4-F1
#
_cell.length_a   1.000
_cell.length_b   1.000
_cell.length_c   1.000
_cell.angle_alpha   90.00
_cell.angle_beta   90.00
_cell.angle_gamma   90.00
#
_symmetry.space_group_name_H-M   'P 1'
#
loop_
_entity.id
_entity.type
_entity.pdbx_description
1 polymer ?
#
loop_
_entity_poly.entity_id
_entity_poly.type
_entity_poly.pdbx_seq_one_letter_code
_entity_poly.pdbx_strand_id
1 'polypeptide(L)'
;MTSRNNVALACAWKVRGELVRFQQAYPQLAQLYSRIVVVMPPDSDPEIVQTLQEFPLVAVVLAHNWAWGRHTAIQQAGTTGADYVHYVDFERMLRWFETAAHEVPLIVTQLQQTDCLIIGRTRQAFDTHAQALQQTETIINTIFSHLLGQSVDLGGGSRGFSLRAVQFLMRNSPPGNAIGTDAEWPMLLHRAGFNVQFIAADGLAWEVPDHYKSYAVDGAAQRAAAYAYDADASRWALRVQTALEIVEAGLDAATRPLNN
;
A
#
# COMPACT_ATOMS: atom_id res chain seq x y z
N MET A 1 -22.66 -2.49 -21.64
CA MET A 1 -21.78 -1.63 -20.83
C MET A 1 -21.58 -2.34 -19.49
N THR A 2 -20.45 -3.02 -19.32
CA THR A 2 -20.06 -3.56 -18.01
C THR A 2 -19.99 -2.38 -17.04
N SER A 3 -20.73 -2.44 -15.92
CA SER A 3 -20.63 -1.42 -14.89
C SER A 3 -19.17 -1.33 -14.46
N ARG A 4 -18.56 -0.14 -14.58
CA ARG A 4 -17.22 0.08 -14.02
C ARG A 4 -17.27 -0.30 -12.55
N ASN A 5 -16.27 -1.05 -12.08
CA ASN A 5 -16.10 -1.32 -10.65
C ASN A 5 -16.13 0.01 -9.90
N ASN A 6 -16.94 0.12 -8.84
CA ASN A 6 -17.01 1.34 -8.05
C ASN A 6 -15.88 1.40 -7.01
N VAL A 7 -14.64 1.31 -7.50
CA VAL A 7 -13.42 1.24 -6.69
C VAL A 7 -12.52 2.40 -7.07
N ALA A 8 -12.11 3.18 -6.06
CA ALA A 8 -11.07 4.19 -6.22
C ALA A 8 -9.71 3.59 -5.87
N LEU A 9 -8.70 3.88 -6.69
CA LEU A 9 -7.30 3.62 -6.35
C LEU A 9 -6.77 4.80 -5.52
N ALA A 10 -6.13 4.51 -4.40
CA ALA A 10 -5.51 5.49 -3.51
C ALA A 10 -4.02 5.18 -3.38
N CYS A 11 -3.17 6.15 -3.70
CA CYS A 11 -1.73 5.94 -3.74
C CYS A 11 -1.00 7.05 -2.98
N ALA A 12 -0.03 6.67 -2.16
CA ALA A 12 1.07 7.56 -1.80
C ALA A 12 2.21 7.34 -2.80
N TRP A 13 2.74 8.42 -3.40
CA TRP A 13 3.82 8.33 -4.37
C TRP A 13 4.84 9.45 -4.23
N LYS A 14 6.11 9.08 -3.99
CA LYS A 14 7.26 9.94 -4.19
C LYS A 14 7.95 9.50 -5.50
N VAL A 15 7.70 10.23 -6.58
CA VAL A 15 8.24 9.89 -7.91
C VAL A 15 9.77 9.98 -7.89
N ARG A 16 10.43 8.90 -8.33
CA ARG A 16 11.87 8.75 -8.48
C ARG A 16 12.20 8.24 -9.89
N GLY A 17 11.56 8.79 -10.91
CA GLY A 17 11.80 8.46 -12.32
C GLY A 17 10.83 7.45 -12.93
N GLU A 18 9.82 6.98 -12.19
CA GLU A 18 8.85 5.99 -12.65
C GLU A 18 7.66 6.58 -13.42
N LEU A 19 7.69 7.87 -13.78
CA LEU A 19 6.58 8.54 -14.48
C LEU A 19 6.22 7.84 -15.80
N VAL A 20 7.22 7.38 -16.57
CA VAL A 20 7.01 6.62 -17.81
C VAL A 20 6.28 5.30 -17.55
N ARG A 21 6.59 4.61 -16.46
CA ARG A 21 5.92 3.36 -16.06
C ARG A 21 4.45 3.61 -15.74
N PHE A 22 4.15 4.72 -15.06
CA PHE A 22 2.78 5.14 -14.84
C PHE A 22 2.02 5.40 -16.16
N GLN A 23 2.62 6.14 -17.10
CA GLN A 23 2.00 6.42 -18.39
C GLN A 23 1.65 5.14 -19.15
N GLN A 24 2.52 4.12 -19.08
CA GLN A 24 2.30 2.81 -19.67
C GLN A 24 1.21 1.99 -18.96
N ALA A 25 1.15 2.06 -17.62
CA ALA A 25 0.15 1.35 -16.83
C ALA A 25 -1.24 2.01 -16.87
N TYR A 26 -1.32 3.32 -17.14
CA TYR A 26 -2.55 4.10 -17.06
C TYR A 26 -3.75 3.51 -17.82
N PRO A 27 -3.64 3.03 -19.08
CA PRO A 27 -4.79 2.47 -19.78
C PRO A 27 -5.43 1.30 -19.06
N GLN A 28 -4.64 0.45 -18.39
CA GLN A 28 -5.17 -0.68 -17.61
C GLN A 28 -5.73 -0.22 -16.27
N LEU A 29 -5.06 0.71 -15.59
CA LEU A 29 -5.58 1.34 -14.36
C LEU A 29 -6.95 1.99 -14.62
N ALA A 30 -7.10 2.70 -15.74
CA ALA A 30 -8.34 3.39 -16.11
C ALA A 30 -9.50 2.46 -16.48
N GLN A 31 -9.22 1.18 -16.77
CA GLN A 31 -10.25 0.16 -16.96
C GLN A 31 -10.75 -0.41 -15.63
N LEU A 32 -9.89 -0.45 -14.61
CA LEU A 32 -10.17 -1.11 -13.34
C LEU A 32 -10.75 -0.19 -12.27
N TYR A 33 -10.34 1.08 -12.27
CA TYR A 33 -10.69 2.04 -11.22
C TYR A 33 -11.59 3.16 -11.75
N SER A 34 -12.54 3.58 -10.92
CA SER A 34 -13.42 4.72 -11.23
C SER A 34 -12.70 6.06 -11.06
N ARG A 35 -11.72 6.11 -10.14
CA ARG A 35 -10.85 7.26 -9.82
C ARG A 35 -9.47 6.77 -9.35
N ILE A 36 -8.46 7.61 -9.55
CA ILE A 36 -7.10 7.39 -9.06
C ILE A 36 -6.69 8.63 -8.26
N VAL A 37 -6.49 8.47 -6.95
CA VAL A 37 -6.00 9.52 -6.08
C VAL A 37 -4.50 9.29 -5.87
N VAL A 38 -3.69 10.27 -6.25
CA VAL A 38 -2.25 10.24 -6.07
C VAL A 38 -1.86 11.33 -5.07
N VAL A 39 -1.45 10.91 -3.89
CA VAL A 39 -0.90 11.78 -2.86
C VAL A 39 0.61 11.84 -2.99
N MET A 40 1.15 13.05 -3.10
CA MET A 40 2.58 13.29 -3.28
C MET A 40 3.16 14.15 -2.14
N PRO A 41 4.49 14.12 -1.92
CA PRO A 41 5.15 15.02 -0.97
C PRO A 41 4.87 16.51 -1.26
N PRO A 42 4.89 17.40 -0.25
CA PRO A 42 4.64 18.83 -0.44
C PRO A 42 5.67 19.51 -1.35
N ASP A 43 6.88 18.97 -1.41
CA ASP A 43 8.03 19.45 -2.20
C ASP A 43 8.15 18.76 -3.57
N SER A 44 7.06 18.16 -4.06
CA SER A 44 7.04 17.50 -5.36
C SER A 44 7.26 18.47 -6.52
N ASP A 45 7.95 17.98 -7.56
CA ASP A 45 8.21 18.73 -8.78
C ASP A 45 6.89 19.18 -9.45
N PRO A 46 6.67 20.51 -9.64
CA PRO A 46 5.47 21.03 -10.29
C PRO A 46 5.23 20.48 -11.69
N GLU A 47 6.28 20.17 -12.47
CA GLU A 47 6.11 19.61 -13.83
C GLU A 47 5.53 18.20 -13.78
N ILE A 48 5.96 17.39 -12.80
CA ILE A 48 5.41 16.05 -12.58
C ILE A 48 3.96 16.13 -12.12
N VAL A 49 3.66 17.05 -11.20
CA VAL A 49 2.28 17.28 -10.72
C VAL A 49 1.36 17.65 -11.89
N GLN A 50 1.79 18.61 -12.72
CA GLN A 50 1.03 19.05 -13.89
C GLN A 50 0.82 17.89 -14.87
N THR A 51 1.87 17.12 -15.16
CA THR A 51 1.78 15.96 -16.07
C THR A 51 0.76 14.94 -15.57
N LEU A 52 0.72 14.64 -14.26
CA LEU A 52 -0.25 13.70 -13.70
C LEU A 52 -1.69 14.22 -13.75
N GLN A 53 -1.89 15.54 -13.66
CA GLN A 53 -3.22 16.17 -13.76
C GLN A 53 -3.81 16.10 -15.17
N GLU A 54 -3.01 15.84 -16.20
CA GLU A 54 -3.50 15.66 -17.58
C GLU A 54 -4.31 14.35 -17.75
N PHE A 55 -4.19 13.40 -16.82
CA PHE A 55 -4.87 12.13 -16.87
C PHE A 55 -6.30 12.23 -16.30
N PRO A 56 -7.37 11.96 -17.08
CA PRO A 56 -8.75 12.28 -16.70
C PRO A 56 -9.30 11.65 -15.40
N LEU A 57 -8.70 10.56 -14.95
CA LEU A 57 -9.12 9.85 -13.73
C LEU A 57 -8.25 10.18 -12.52
N VAL A 58 -7.15 10.92 -12.72
CA VAL A 58 -6.15 11.19 -11.69
C VAL A 58 -6.49 12.48 -10.96
N ALA A 59 -6.59 12.40 -9.64
CA ALA A 59 -6.62 13.53 -8.74
C ALA A 59 -5.29 13.56 -7.98
N VAL A 60 -4.48 14.59 -8.23
CA VAL A 60 -3.21 14.80 -7.52
C VAL A 60 -3.45 15.65 -6.28
N VAL A 61 -2.95 15.19 -5.13
CA VAL A 61 -3.04 15.90 -3.86
C VAL A 61 -1.64 16.02 -3.25
N LEU A 62 -1.20 17.24 -2.96
CA LEU A 62 0.04 17.44 -2.21
C LEU A 62 -0.25 17.27 -0.72
N ALA A 63 0.44 16.34 -0.07
CA ALA A 63 0.32 16.12 1.35
C ALA A 63 0.85 17.34 2.11
N HIS A 64 0.10 17.81 3.12
CA HIS A 64 0.60 18.86 4.00
C HIS A 64 1.87 18.43 4.76
N ASN A 65 1.89 17.17 5.20
CA ASN A 65 3.05 16.51 5.78
C ASN A 65 3.18 15.12 5.14
N TRP A 66 4.35 14.76 4.64
CA TRP A 66 4.55 13.47 3.97
C TRP A 66 4.31 12.27 4.89
N ALA A 67 4.52 12.42 6.20
CA ALA A 67 4.17 11.39 7.19
C ALA A 67 2.67 11.06 7.22
N TRP A 68 1.83 11.91 6.61
CA TRP A 68 0.38 11.71 6.48
C TRP A 68 -0.01 11.11 5.12
N GLY A 69 0.93 10.87 4.20
CA GLY A 69 0.65 10.53 2.82
C GLY A 69 -0.34 9.38 2.64
N ARG A 70 -0.16 8.27 3.38
CA ARG A 70 -1.08 7.12 3.34
C ARG A 70 -2.48 7.49 3.83
N HIS A 71 -2.55 8.20 4.95
CA HIS A 71 -3.82 8.65 5.56
C HIS A 71 -4.55 9.63 4.62
N THR A 72 -3.85 10.62 4.07
CA THR A 72 -4.39 11.55 3.09
C THR A 72 -4.90 10.81 1.86
N ALA A 73 -4.20 9.76 1.39
CA ALA A 73 -4.62 9.01 0.22
C ALA A 73 -5.97 8.32 0.42
N ILE A 74 -6.15 7.60 1.54
CA ILE A 74 -7.42 6.94 1.83
C ILE A 74 -8.53 7.95 2.14
N GLN A 75 -8.21 9.06 2.83
CA GLN A 75 -9.17 10.12 3.14
C GLN A 75 -9.74 10.73 1.85
N GLN A 76 -8.86 11.09 0.91
CA GLN A 76 -9.24 11.69 -0.36
C GLN A 76 -9.95 10.69 -1.26
N ALA A 77 -9.53 9.42 -1.27
CA ALA A 77 -10.26 8.39 -1.99
C ALA A 77 -11.69 8.18 -1.45
N GLY A 78 -11.89 8.32 -0.13
CA GLY A 78 -13.21 8.26 0.50
C GLY A 78 -14.18 9.37 0.11
N THR A 79 -13.73 10.46 -0.53
CA THR A 79 -14.59 11.56 -1.01
C THR A 79 -14.93 11.45 -2.49
N THR A 80 -14.38 10.46 -3.20
CA THR A 80 -14.55 10.30 -4.65
C THR A 80 -15.93 9.79 -5.09
N GLY A 81 -16.74 9.31 -4.14
CA GLY A 81 -18.01 8.62 -4.41
C GLY A 81 -17.87 7.11 -4.70
N ALA A 82 -16.66 6.56 -4.60
CA ALA A 82 -16.44 5.12 -4.69
C ALA A 82 -16.92 4.37 -3.43
N ASP A 83 -17.48 3.18 -3.62
CA ASP A 83 -17.94 2.32 -2.52
C ASP A 83 -16.76 1.61 -1.82
N TYR A 84 -15.66 1.46 -2.54
CA TYR A 84 -14.44 0.82 -2.05
C TYR A 84 -13.18 1.58 -2.47
N VAL A 85 -12.13 1.42 -1.67
CA VAL A 85 -10.80 2.01 -1.88
C VAL A 85 -9.77 0.89 -1.93
N HIS A 86 -8.98 0.85 -2.99
CA HIS A 86 -7.75 0.07 -3.04
C HIS A 86 -6.57 1.01 -2.74
N TYR A 87 -5.98 0.88 -1.57
CA TYR A 87 -4.73 1.56 -1.21
C TYR A 87 -3.52 0.75 -1.68
N VAL A 88 -2.52 1.41 -2.27
CA VAL A 88 -1.21 0.80 -2.55
C VAL A 88 -0.10 1.86 -2.62
N ASP A 89 1.10 1.57 -2.10
CA ASP A 89 2.29 2.39 -2.36
C ASP A 89 2.60 2.36 -3.87
N PHE A 90 2.62 3.51 -4.55
CA PHE A 90 2.38 3.48 -6.00
C PHE A 90 3.49 2.79 -6.81
N GLU A 91 4.74 2.86 -6.34
CA GLU A 91 5.90 2.14 -6.90
C GLU A 91 5.68 0.62 -6.94
N ARG A 92 4.98 0.05 -5.95
CA ARG A 92 4.58 -1.37 -5.93
C ARG A 92 3.52 -1.66 -6.99
N MET A 93 2.55 -0.77 -7.16
CA MET A 93 1.51 -0.94 -8.17
C MET A 93 2.10 -0.97 -9.59
N LEU A 94 3.04 -0.08 -9.88
CA LEU A 94 3.72 -0.06 -11.19
C LEU A 94 4.45 -1.37 -11.46
N ARG A 95 5.19 -1.89 -10.47
CA ARG A 95 5.82 -3.22 -10.58
C ARG A 95 4.79 -4.34 -10.75
N TRP A 96 3.68 -4.28 -10.02
CA TRP A 96 2.62 -5.27 -10.11
C TRP A 96 2.07 -5.39 -11.54
N PHE A 97 1.80 -4.25 -12.18
CA PHE A 97 1.35 -4.23 -13.59
C PHE A 97 2.38 -4.73 -14.60
N GLU A 98 3.66 -4.67 -14.28
CA GLU A 98 4.72 -5.16 -15.18
C GLU A 98 5.01 -6.66 -14.99
N THR A 99 4.76 -7.19 -13.80
CA THR A 99 5.20 -8.54 -13.41
C THR A 99 4.06 -9.53 -13.21
N ALA A 100 2.87 -9.05 -12.82
CA ALA A 100 1.72 -9.89 -12.48
C ALA A 100 0.36 -9.17 -12.68
N ALA A 101 0.19 -8.40 -13.76
CA ALA A 101 -1.02 -7.58 -14.01
C ALA A 101 -2.35 -8.37 -13.94
N HIS A 102 -2.32 -9.66 -14.26
CA HIS A 102 -3.49 -10.54 -14.26
C HIS A 102 -4.10 -10.73 -12.86
N GLU A 103 -3.35 -10.49 -11.79
CA GLU A 103 -3.85 -10.58 -10.40
C GLU A 103 -4.71 -9.36 -10.03
N VAL A 104 -4.42 -8.17 -10.57
CA VAL A 104 -5.05 -6.91 -10.13
C VAL A 104 -6.57 -6.92 -10.31
N PRO A 105 -7.15 -7.41 -11.43
CA PRO A 105 -8.60 -7.54 -11.54
C PRO A 105 -9.21 -8.46 -10.47
N LEU A 106 -8.53 -9.55 -10.10
CA LEU A 106 -9.00 -10.48 -9.06
C LEU A 106 -9.01 -9.81 -7.69
N ILE A 107 -7.98 -9.02 -7.38
CA ILE A 107 -7.89 -8.22 -6.16
C ILE A 107 -9.02 -7.19 -6.09
N VAL A 108 -9.28 -6.48 -7.20
CA VAL A 108 -10.37 -5.51 -7.29
C VAL A 108 -11.74 -6.17 -7.09
N THR A 109 -11.92 -7.40 -7.54
CA THR A 109 -13.14 -8.17 -7.25
C THR A 109 -13.20 -8.59 -5.78
N GLN A 110 -12.11 -9.11 -5.22
CA GLN A 110 -12.08 -9.63 -3.84
C GLN A 110 -12.29 -8.53 -2.80
N LEU A 111 -11.71 -7.34 -3.00
CA LEU A 111 -11.86 -6.25 -2.02
C LEU A 111 -13.30 -5.75 -1.90
N GLN A 112 -14.14 -5.97 -2.93
CA GLN A 112 -15.57 -5.62 -2.90
C GLN A 112 -16.42 -6.62 -2.09
N GLN A 113 -15.82 -7.67 -1.53
CA GLN A 113 -16.50 -8.70 -0.74
C GLN A 113 -16.21 -8.59 0.76
N THR A 114 -15.39 -7.63 1.17
CA THR A 114 -14.92 -7.48 2.55
C THR A 114 -14.82 -5.99 2.91
N ASP A 115 -14.69 -5.70 4.21
CA ASP A 115 -14.51 -4.32 4.65
C ASP A 115 -13.05 -3.92 4.71
N CYS A 116 -12.19 -4.89 4.99
CA CYS A 116 -10.76 -4.76 4.93
C CYS A 116 -10.21 -6.00 4.23
N LEU A 117 -9.48 -5.79 3.14
CA LEU A 117 -8.66 -6.83 2.51
C LEU A 117 -7.20 -6.48 2.77
N ILE A 118 -6.51 -7.29 3.56
CA ILE A 118 -5.06 -7.25 3.67
C ILE A 118 -4.52 -7.94 2.42
N ILE A 119 -3.74 -7.19 1.62
CA ILE A 119 -3.15 -7.69 0.39
C ILE A 119 -1.65 -7.81 0.64
N GLY A 120 -1.22 -9.01 0.98
CA GLY A 120 0.17 -9.34 1.27
C GLY A 120 0.87 -10.00 0.11
N ARG A 121 2.13 -10.40 0.34
CA ARG A 121 2.96 -11.09 -0.65
C ARG A 121 2.78 -12.60 -0.54
N THR A 122 2.86 -13.28 -1.67
CA THR A 122 3.15 -14.72 -1.66
C THR A 122 4.53 -14.96 -1.07
N ARG A 123 4.83 -16.22 -0.73
CA ARG A 123 6.17 -16.60 -0.29
C ARG A 123 7.24 -16.22 -1.32
N GLN A 124 6.96 -16.46 -2.60
CA GLN A 124 7.87 -16.12 -3.69
C GLN A 124 8.15 -14.62 -3.76
N ALA A 125 7.11 -13.77 -3.69
CA ALA A 125 7.28 -12.32 -3.71
C ALA A 125 7.97 -11.80 -2.44
N PHE A 126 7.67 -12.37 -1.27
CA PHE A 126 8.33 -12.04 -0.01
C PHE A 126 9.83 -12.34 -0.05
N ASP A 127 10.21 -13.50 -0.58
CA ASP A 127 11.60 -13.95 -0.67
C ASP A 127 12.46 -13.10 -1.63
N THR A 128 11.85 -12.21 -2.43
CA THR A 128 12.59 -11.25 -3.26
C THR A 128 13.18 -10.06 -2.49
N HIS A 129 12.69 -9.81 -1.27
CA HIS A 129 13.14 -8.68 -0.44
C HIS A 129 14.47 -9.01 0.25
N ALA A 130 15.22 -7.98 0.66
CA ALA A 130 16.42 -8.15 1.49
C ALA A 130 16.08 -8.82 2.85
N GLN A 131 17.02 -9.57 3.43
CA GLN A 131 16.83 -10.27 4.70
C GLN A 131 16.45 -9.33 5.85
N ALA A 132 17.04 -8.13 5.90
CA ALA A 132 16.67 -7.12 6.89
C ALA A 132 15.17 -6.74 6.82
N LEU A 133 14.59 -6.70 5.61
CA LEU A 133 13.16 -6.44 5.42
C LEU A 133 12.34 -7.66 5.85
N GLN A 134 12.73 -8.85 5.36
CA GLN A 134 12.04 -10.11 5.65
C GLN A 134 11.96 -10.40 7.15
N GLN A 135 13.05 -10.23 7.90
CA GLN A 135 13.07 -10.51 9.34
C GLN A 135 12.20 -9.53 10.13
N THR A 136 12.27 -8.23 9.82
CA THR A 136 11.37 -7.24 10.41
C THR A 136 9.91 -7.58 10.19
N GLU A 137 9.55 -7.91 8.95
CA GLU A 137 8.15 -8.17 8.59
C GLU A 137 7.69 -9.52 9.11
N THR A 138 8.58 -10.50 9.27
CA THR A 138 8.26 -11.77 9.93
C THR A 138 7.84 -11.56 11.38
N ILE A 139 8.51 -10.67 12.13
CA ILE A 139 8.14 -10.34 13.52
C ILE A 139 6.74 -9.72 13.56
N ILE A 140 6.51 -8.71 12.73
CA ILE A 140 5.22 -8.01 12.61
C ILE A 140 4.12 -9.00 12.25
N ASN A 141 4.31 -9.78 11.19
CA ASN A 141 3.34 -10.75 10.68
C ASN A 141 3.03 -11.81 11.73
N THR A 142 4.02 -12.28 12.49
CA THR A 142 3.80 -13.28 13.55
C THR A 142 2.89 -12.74 14.66
N ILE A 143 3.19 -11.54 15.16
CA ILE A 143 2.42 -10.92 16.26
C ILE A 143 0.99 -10.66 15.81
N PHE A 144 0.80 -10.01 14.67
CA PHE A 144 -0.53 -9.60 14.25
C PHE A 144 -1.34 -10.73 13.62
N SER A 145 -0.71 -11.78 13.08
CA SER A 145 -1.44 -13.00 12.72
C SER A 145 -2.07 -13.65 13.94
N HIS A 146 -1.36 -13.66 15.07
CA HIS A 146 -1.91 -14.15 16.33
C HIS A 146 -3.09 -13.31 16.82
N LEU A 147 -2.94 -11.97 16.81
CA LEU A 147 -3.99 -11.06 17.29
C LEU A 147 -5.23 -11.00 16.37
N LEU A 148 -5.04 -11.16 15.05
CA LEU A 148 -6.13 -11.19 14.06
C LEU A 148 -6.78 -12.57 13.94
N GLY A 149 -6.20 -13.61 14.56
CA GLY A 149 -6.70 -14.98 14.49
C GLY A 149 -6.54 -15.65 13.11
N GLN A 150 -5.72 -15.09 12.21
CA GLN A 150 -5.48 -15.62 10.87
C GLN A 150 -4.05 -15.27 10.40
N SER A 151 -3.46 -16.10 9.55
CA SER A 151 -2.14 -15.78 8.96
C SER A 151 -2.26 -14.59 8.02
N VAL A 152 -1.41 -13.58 8.19
CA VAL A 152 -1.37 -12.37 7.36
C VAL A 152 0.05 -11.96 6.99
N ASP A 153 0.19 -11.24 5.88
CA ASP A 153 1.35 -10.41 5.57
C ASP A 153 0.94 -8.94 5.50
N LEU A 154 1.37 -8.15 6.49
CA LEU A 154 1.05 -6.73 6.63
C LEU A 154 2.04 -5.82 5.89
N GLY A 155 3.19 -6.35 5.48
CA GLY A 155 4.25 -5.59 4.81
C GLY A 155 4.04 -5.41 3.30
N GLY A 156 2.94 -5.90 2.74
CA GLY A 156 2.66 -5.83 1.30
C GLY A 156 2.46 -4.40 0.77
N GLY A 157 2.19 -3.42 1.64
CA GLY A 157 1.97 -2.03 1.24
C GLY A 157 0.72 -1.81 0.41
N SER A 158 -0.23 -2.76 0.43
CA SER A 158 -1.48 -2.74 -0.31
C SER A 158 -2.64 -3.25 0.55
N ARG A 159 -3.79 -2.57 0.48
CA ARG A 159 -5.01 -2.90 1.24
C ARG A 159 -6.27 -2.50 0.48
N GLY A 160 -7.33 -3.27 0.64
CA GLY A 160 -8.68 -2.90 0.22
C GLY A 160 -9.51 -2.43 1.41
N PHE A 161 -10.35 -1.42 1.22
CA PHE A 161 -11.29 -0.93 2.24
C PHE A 161 -12.67 -0.67 1.66
N SER A 162 -13.73 -1.01 2.39
CA SER A 162 -15.06 -0.45 2.13
C SER A 162 -15.11 1.02 2.56
N LEU A 163 -16.02 1.80 1.98
CA LEU A 163 -16.20 3.21 2.34
C LEU A 163 -16.49 3.37 3.85
N ARG A 164 -17.27 2.46 4.44
CA ARG A 164 -17.55 2.47 5.89
C ARG A 164 -16.29 2.20 6.72
N ALA A 165 -15.39 1.34 6.26
CA ALA A 165 -14.10 1.12 6.92
C ALA A 165 -13.21 2.36 6.83
N VAL A 166 -13.14 3.02 5.67
CA VAL A 166 -12.43 4.31 5.52
C VAL A 166 -12.97 5.34 6.50
N GLN A 167 -14.29 5.54 6.54
CA GLN A 167 -14.93 6.49 7.46
C GLN A 167 -14.63 6.19 8.93
N PHE A 168 -14.60 4.90 9.30
CA PHE A 168 -14.24 4.48 10.65
C PHE A 168 -12.78 4.78 10.96
N LEU A 169 -11.85 4.48 10.04
CA LEU A 169 -10.43 4.79 10.19
C LEU A 169 -10.21 6.30 10.38
N MET A 170 -10.88 7.15 9.60
CA MET A 170 -10.78 8.61 9.75
C MET A 170 -11.24 9.14 11.12
N ARG A 171 -12.05 8.38 11.87
CA ARG A 171 -12.48 8.73 13.23
C ARG A 171 -11.58 8.16 14.33
N ASN A 172 -10.76 7.14 14.01
CA ASN A 172 -10.10 6.29 15.01
C ASN A 172 -8.58 6.13 14.83
N SER A 173 -8.04 6.48 13.67
CA SER A 173 -6.61 6.50 13.35
C SER A 173 -6.20 7.94 13.04
N PRO A 174 -5.45 8.62 13.93
CA PRO A 174 -4.96 9.96 13.64
C PRO A 174 -3.86 9.91 12.56
N PRO A 175 -3.73 10.95 11.73
CA PRO A 175 -2.62 11.05 10.80
C PRO A 175 -1.30 11.27 11.58
N GLY A 176 -0.17 10.77 11.04
CA GLY A 176 1.14 11.03 11.65
C GLY A 176 2.13 9.87 11.54
N ASN A 177 1.63 8.63 11.63
CA ASN A 177 2.45 7.43 11.61
C ASN A 177 2.14 6.57 10.38
N ALA A 178 2.64 6.98 9.21
CA ALA A 178 2.41 6.26 7.95
C ALA A 178 2.82 4.78 8.01
N ILE A 179 3.93 4.47 8.67
CA ILE A 179 4.48 3.11 8.74
C ILE A 179 3.63 2.25 9.68
N GLY A 180 3.28 2.78 10.85
CA GLY A 180 2.43 2.12 11.85
C GLY A 180 1.03 1.75 11.34
N THR A 181 0.52 2.46 10.31
CA THR A 181 -0.75 2.09 9.66
C THR A 181 -0.79 0.65 9.15
N ASP A 182 0.38 0.03 8.94
CA ASP A 182 0.44 -1.34 8.43
C ASP A 182 -0.22 -2.36 9.37
N ALA A 183 -0.08 -2.15 10.69
CA ALA A 183 -0.75 -2.93 11.71
C ALA A 183 -1.95 -2.18 12.33
N GLU A 184 -1.88 -0.84 12.45
CA GLU A 184 -2.92 -0.04 13.11
C GLU A 184 -4.28 -0.23 12.45
N TRP A 185 -4.37 -0.08 11.12
CA TRP A 185 -5.67 -0.08 10.44
C TRP A 185 -6.38 -1.44 10.48
N PRO A 186 -5.73 -2.57 10.14
CA PRO A 186 -6.37 -3.87 10.27
C PRO A 186 -6.79 -4.18 11.71
N MET A 187 -5.98 -3.80 12.70
CA MET A 187 -6.31 -4.03 14.12
C MET A 187 -7.52 -3.23 14.58
N LEU A 188 -7.58 -1.93 14.24
CA LEU A 188 -8.74 -1.08 14.55
C LEU A 188 -10.03 -1.65 13.96
N LEU A 189 -9.99 -2.06 12.69
CA LEU A 189 -11.14 -2.62 11.97
C LEU A 189 -11.55 -3.99 12.53
N HIS A 190 -10.59 -4.87 12.79
CA HIS A 190 -10.84 -6.19 13.38
C HIS A 190 -11.55 -6.06 14.73
N ARG A 191 -11.05 -5.22 15.62
CA ARG A 191 -11.64 -5.00 16.95
C ARG A 191 -13.02 -4.36 16.89
N ALA A 192 -13.28 -3.53 15.89
CA ALA A 192 -14.60 -2.94 15.65
C ALA A 192 -15.60 -3.89 14.95
N GLY A 193 -15.22 -5.14 14.71
CA GLY A 193 -16.10 -6.17 14.14
C GLY A 193 -16.31 -6.06 12.63
N PHE A 194 -15.43 -5.34 11.92
CA PHE A 194 -15.43 -5.36 10.46
C PHE A 194 -14.95 -6.71 9.92
N ASN A 195 -15.41 -7.09 8.73
CA ASN A 195 -14.88 -8.26 8.04
C ASN A 195 -13.46 -7.95 7.55
N VAL A 196 -12.46 -8.62 8.13
CA VAL A 196 -11.05 -8.49 7.76
C VAL A 196 -10.59 -9.80 7.15
N GLN A 197 -10.18 -9.75 5.88
CA GLN A 197 -9.71 -10.90 5.12
C GLN A 197 -8.28 -10.68 4.62
N PHE A 198 -7.63 -11.76 4.22
CA PHE A 198 -6.28 -11.76 3.69
C PHE A 198 -6.22 -12.44 2.32
N ILE A 199 -5.41 -11.88 1.42
CA ILE A 199 -4.99 -12.50 0.17
C ILE A 199 -3.50 -12.23 -0.07
N ALA A 200 -2.83 -13.15 -0.74
CA ALA A 200 -1.44 -13.01 -1.15
C ALA A 200 -1.35 -12.81 -2.66
N ALA A 201 -0.40 -11.98 -3.11
CA ALA A 201 -0.15 -11.69 -4.52
C ALA A 201 1.36 -11.73 -4.86
N ASP A 202 1.68 -12.18 -6.07
CA ASP A 202 3.06 -12.23 -6.57
C ASP A 202 3.57 -10.84 -6.98
N GLY A 203 2.68 -9.97 -7.48
CA GLY A 203 3.07 -8.66 -7.98
C GLY A 203 3.54 -7.65 -6.93
N LEU A 204 3.48 -7.99 -5.64
CA LEU A 204 4.03 -7.20 -4.54
C LEU A 204 5.51 -7.55 -4.22
N ALA A 205 6.21 -8.17 -5.17
CA ALA A 205 7.66 -8.37 -5.12
C ALA A 205 8.44 -7.05 -4.96
N TRP A 206 9.69 -7.12 -4.52
CA TRP A 206 10.47 -5.95 -4.12
C TRP A 206 10.80 -4.98 -5.26
N GLU A 207 10.34 -3.74 -5.12
CA GLU A 207 10.29 -2.68 -6.12
C GLU A 207 11.40 -1.65 -6.02
N VAL A 208 12.08 -1.54 -4.87
CA VAL A 208 13.17 -0.58 -4.65
C VAL A 208 14.27 -0.64 -5.73
N PRO A 209 14.66 -1.82 -6.25
CA PRO A 209 15.63 -1.90 -7.34
C PRO A 209 15.16 -1.26 -8.66
N ASP A 210 13.86 -0.98 -8.81
CA ASP A 210 13.26 -0.34 -9.99
C ASP A 210 13.35 1.18 -9.96
N HIS A 211 13.78 1.79 -8.84
CA HIS A 211 13.90 3.24 -8.74
C HIS A 211 14.77 3.79 -9.87
N TYR A 212 14.31 4.88 -10.48
CA TYR A 212 14.95 5.54 -11.63
C TYR A 212 15.04 4.67 -12.89
N LYS A 213 14.26 3.58 -12.98
CA LYS A 213 14.14 2.74 -14.17
C LYS A 213 12.80 2.97 -14.87
N SER A 214 12.80 2.75 -16.18
CA SER A 214 11.58 2.79 -17.01
C SER A 214 10.85 1.45 -17.07
N TYR A 215 11.31 0.43 -16.33
CA TYR A 215 10.74 -0.91 -16.25
C TYR A 215 11.20 -1.61 -14.96
N ALA A 216 10.45 -2.62 -14.51
CA ALA A 216 10.83 -3.52 -13.43
C ALA A 216 12.11 -4.28 -13.76
N VAL A 217 13.08 -4.25 -12.86
CA VAL A 217 14.33 -4.99 -13.05
C VAL A 217 14.08 -6.49 -12.94
N ASP A 218 14.94 -7.27 -13.61
CA ASP A 218 14.90 -8.72 -13.55
C ASP A 218 15.27 -9.27 -12.15
N GLY A 219 15.02 -10.56 -11.96
CA GLY A 219 15.30 -11.21 -10.68
C GLY A 219 16.78 -11.26 -10.29
N ALA A 220 17.72 -11.18 -11.24
CA ALA A 220 19.15 -11.17 -10.93
C ALA A 220 19.57 -9.82 -10.34
N ALA A 221 19.13 -8.72 -10.96
CA ALA A 221 19.32 -7.37 -10.46
C ALA A 221 18.64 -7.18 -9.09
N GLN A 222 17.43 -7.71 -8.92
CA GLN A 222 16.71 -7.67 -7.64
C GLN A 222 17.49 -8.36 -6.52
N ARG A 223 18.01 -9.58 -6.77
CA ARG A 223 18.86 -10.31 -5.80
C ARG A 223 20.15 -9.57 -5.47
N ALA A 224 20.81 -8.99 -6.47
CA ALA A 224 22.04 -8.22 -6.26
C ALA A 224 21.78 -6.98 -5.38
N ALA A 225 20.67 -6.28 -5.61
CA ALA A 225 20.26 -5.15 -4.78
C ALA A 225 19.90 -5.59 -3.35
N ALA A 226 19.30 -6.77 -3.17
CA ALA A 226 18.92 -7.28 -1.86
C ALA A 226 20.16 -7.60 -1.03
N TYR A 227 21.15 -8.25 -1.65
CA TYR A 227 22.46 -8.49 -1.03
C TYR A 227 23.17 -7.19 -0.65
N ALA A 228 23.15 -6.18 -1.52
CA ALA A 228 23.75 -4.87 -1.24
C ALA A 228 23.05 -4.15 -0.08
N TYR A 229 21.72 -4.27 0.03
CA TYR A 229 20.94 -3.72 1.13
C TYR A 229 21.30 -4.40 2.46
N ASP A 230 21.43 -5.73 2.45
CA ASP A 230 21.78 -6.51 3.65
C ASP A 230 23.23 -6.30 4.10
N ALA A 231 24.14 -5.93 3.20
CA ALA A 231 25.53 -5.63 3.54
C ALA A 231 25.69 -4.34 4.36
N ASP A 232 24.69 -3.47 4.40
CA ASP A 232 24.70 -2.21 5.13
C ASP A 232 24.02 -2.36 6.51
N ALA A 233 24.84 -2.42 7.56
CA ALA A 233 24.35 -2.55 8.94
C ALA A 233 23.39 -1.44 9.39
N SER A 234 23.46 -0.24 8.78
CA SER A 234 22.52 0.84 9.09
C SER A 234 21.09 0.51 8.64
N ARG A 235 20.94 -0.31 7.59
CA ARG A 235 19.63 -0.81 7.13
C ARG A 235 19.01 -1.75 8.14
N TRP A 236 19.79 -2.64 8.73
CA TRP A 236 19.33 -3.52 9.81
C TRP A 236 18.86 -2.72 11.02
N ALA A 237 19.65 -1.73 11.45
CA ALA A 237 19.29 -0.86 12.57
C ALA A 237 17.96 -0.10 12.31
N LEU A 238 17.81 0.48 11.11
CA LEU A 238 16.58 1.12 10.68
C LEU A 238 15.40 0.14 10.71
N ARG A 239 15.59 -1.09 10.22
CA ARG A 239 14.55 -2.10 10.13
C ARG A 239 14.11 -2.65 11.48
N VAL A 240 14.99 -2.68 12.49
CA VAL A 240 14.60 -2.95 13.89
C VAL A 240 13.71 -1.82 14.43
N GLN A 241 14.07 -0.55 14.17
CA GLN A 241 13.24 0.59 14.60
C GLN A 241 11.87 0.58 13.91
N THR A 242 11.83 0.28 12.60
CA THR A 242 10.58 0.10 11.87
C THR A 242 9.72 -1.03 12.45
N ALA A 243 10.33 -2.14 12.85
CA ALA A 243 9.60 -3.24 13.50
C ALA A 243 8.92 -2.75 14.79
N LEU A 244 9.67 -2.04 15.63
CA LEU A 244 9.17 -1.52 16.90
C LEU A 244 8.01 -0.54 16.67
N GLU A 245 8.17 0.42 15.75
CA GLU A 245 7.13 1.41 15.44
C GLU A 245 5.81 0.77 14.98
N ILE A 246 5.88 -0.27 14.13
CA ILE A 246 4.69 -0.99 13.66
C ILE A 246 4.06 -1.80 14.80
N VAL A 247 4.88 -2.48 15.61
CA VAL A 247 4.40 -3.26 16.75
C VAL A 247 3.72 -2.35 17.77
N GLU A 248 4.33 -1.23 18.14
CA GLU A 248 3.75 -0.27 19.08
C GLU A 248 2.43 0.29 18.56
N ALA A 249 2.37 0.70 17.28
CA ALA A 249 1.14 1.22 16.68
C ALA A 249 0.02 0.18 16.66
N GLY A 250 0.31 -1.07 16.32
CA GLY A 250 -0.70 -2.13 16.28
C GLY A 250 -1.13 -2.61 17.68
N LEU A 251 -0.23 -2.63 18.67
CA LEU A 251 -0.58 -2.95 20.05
C LEU A 251 -1.42 -1.84 20.69
N ASP A 252 -1.08 -0.57 20.45
CA ASP A 252 -1.93 0.54 20.84
C ASP A 252 -3.31 0.44 20.17
N ALA A 253 -3.35 0.17 18.86
CA ALA A 253 -4.60 -0.08 18.14
C ALA A 253 -5.42 -1.27 18.69
N ALA A 254 -4.79 -2.23 19.35
CA ALA A 254 -5.49 -3.35 19.99
C ALA A 254 -6.20 -2.94 21.29
N THR A 255 -5.72 -1.89 21.99
CA THR A 255 -6.27 -1.46 23.30
C THR A 255 -6.89 -0.06 23.34
N ARG A 256 -6.57 0.81 22.38
CA ARG A 256 -7.07 2.21 22.30
C ARG A 256 -8.60 2.27 22.30
N PRO A 257 -9.26 3.17 23.07
CA PRO A 257 -10.71 3.37 22.98
C PRO A 257 -11.18 3.68 21.56
N LEU A 258 -12.36 3.18 21.20
CA LEU A 258 -12.98 3.41 19.89
C LEU A 258 -14.05 4.50 19.97
N ASN A 259 -14.05 5.39 18.98
CA ASN A 259 -15.10 6.35 18.71
C ASN A 259 -16.12 5.69 17.77
N ASN A 260 -17.38 5.60 18.23
CA ASN A 260 -18.51 5.12 17.44
C ASN A 260 -18.87 6.14 16.34
#